data_AF-A0AAV7QP73-F1
#
_entry.id   AF-A0AAV7QP73-F1
#
_cell.length_a   1.000
_cell.length_b   1.000
_cell.length_c   1.000
_cell.angle_alpha   90.00
_cell.angle_beta   90.00
_cell.angle_gamma   90.00
#
_symmetry.space_group_name_H-M   'P 1'
#
loop_
_entity.id
_entity.type
_entity.pdbx_description
1 polymer ?
#
loop_
_entity_poly.entity_id
_entity_poly.type
_entity_poly.pdbx_seq_one_letter_code
_entity_poly.pdbx_strand_id
1 'polypeptide(L)'
;ILPQTDHAALERLGASCLTCRPTLVLVRVKTPLLLTSDPPSFQGACSVKASFVTGTACCDHISPLRIWSLESGQLVSCLGTDFRRGAGVLDVSYETPFTLLSCGYDTFIRYWDLRSSTRKCVIEWEEPHDSALYCLQSDGNQMIASGSSYYGVVRLWDKRATRCLQVTKDAMIV
;
A
#
# COMPACT_ATOMS: atom_id res chain seq x y z
N ILE A 1 -12.64 -5.33 -27.84
CA ILE A 1 -12.92 -6.54 -27.04
C ILE A 1 -12.00 -6.46 -25.84
N LEU A 2 -12.50 -5.92 -24.73
CA LEU A 2 -11.75 -5.82 -23.47
C LEU A 2 -11.48 -7.23 -22.94
N PRO A 3 -10.28 -7.54 -22.40
CA PRO A 3 -10.06 -8.84 -21.80
C PRO A 3 -10.89 -8.92 -20.52
N GLN A 4 -11.72 -9.96 -20.44
CA GLN A 4 -12.45 -10.32 -19.22
C GLN A 4 -11.43 -10.51 -18.10
N THR A 5 -11.51 -9.69 -17.06
CA THR A 5 -10.78 -9.91 -15.81
C THR A 5 -11.23 -11.25 -15.22
N ASP A 6 -10.33 -12.22 -15.24
CA ASP A 6 -10.57 -13.57 -14.75
C ASP A 6 -10.66 -13.56 -13.22
N HIS A 7 -11.90 -13.44 -12.71
CA HIS A 7 -12.23 -13.46 -11.28
C HIS A 7 -11.69 -14.72 -10.57
N ALA A 8 -11.39 -15.80 -11.29
CA ALA A 8 -10.88 -17.05 -10.72
C ALA A 8 -9.41 -16.97 -10.24
N ALA A 9 -8.62 -16.01 -10.73
CA ALA A 9 -7.23 -15.86 -10.29
C ALA A 9 -7.11 -15.30 -8.86
N LEU A 10 -8.09 -14.50 -8.42
CA LEU A 10 -8.13 -13.90 -7.08
C LEU A 10 -8.52 -14.92 -5.99
N GLU A 11 -9.38 -15.90 -6.30
CA GLU A 11 -9.81 -16.90 -5.30
C GLU A 11 -8.75 -17.95 -4.98
N ARG A 12 -7.85 -18.27 -5.94
CA ARG A 12 -6.81 -19.29 -5.74
C ARG A 12 -5.74 -18.92 -4.71
N LEU A 13 -5.61 -17.65 -4.35
CA LEU A 13 -4.65 -17.17 -3.35
C LEU A 13 -5.21 -17.20 -1.91
N GLY A 14 -6.49 -17.53 -1.71
CA GLY A 14 -7.14 -17.60 -0.39
C GLY A 14 -7.03 -18.95 0.34
N ALA A 15 -6.39 -19.97 -0.25
CA ALA A 15 -6.57 -21.36 0.19
C ALA A 15 -5.48 -21.96 1.11
N SER A 16 -4.44 -21.24 1.53
CA SER A 16 -3.29 -21.86 2.21
C SER A 16 -3.14 -21.61 3.72
N CYS A 17 -4.09 -20.95 4.41
CA CYS A 17 -4.02 -20.81 5.87
C CYS A 17 -5.40 -20.95 6.53
N LEU A 18 -5.82 -22.18 6.85
CA LEU A 18 -7.11 -22.53 7.48
C LEU A 18 -7.32 -21.98 8.90
N THR A 19 -6.30 -21.33 9.50
CA THR A 19 -6.37 -20.73 10.84
C THR A 19 -6.54 -19.21 10.83
N CYS A 20 -6.25 -18.54 9.71
CA CYS A 20 -6.46 -17.11 9.56
C CYS A 20 -7.69 -16.92 8.66
N ARG A 21 -8.80 -16.41 9.22
CA ARG A 21 -9.94 -15.99 8.39
C ARG A 21 -9.39 -15.09 7.27
N PRO A 22 -9.74 -15.31 5.99
CA PRO A 22 -9.30 -14.43 4.92
C PRO A 22 -10.02 -13.10 5.11
N THR A 23 -9.43 -12.19 5.90
CA THR A 23 -9.84 -10.80 5.91
C THR A 23 -9.40 -10.26 4.56
N LEU A 24 -10.35 -10.17 3.63
CA LEU A 24 -10.22 -9.40 2.41
C LEU A 24 -9.85 -7.97 2.81
N VAL A 25 -8.57 -7.65 2.69
CA VAL A 25 -8.07 -6.29 2.83
C VAL A 25 -8.50 -5.54 1.58
N LEU A 26 -9.08 -4.37 1.76
CA LEU A 26 -9.48 -3.47 0.69
C LEU A 26 -8.29 -3.22 -0.25
N VAL A 27 -8.31 -3.82 -1.44
CA VAL A 27 -7.31 -3.54 -2.48
C VAL A 27 -7.68 -2.22 -3.11
N ARG A 28 -7.13 -1.12 -2.59
CA ARG A 28 -7.23 0.17 -3.27
C ARG A 28 -6.25 0.20 -4.42
N VAL A 29 -6.69 -0.24 -5.60
CA VAL A 29 -5.92 -0.09 -6.85
C VAL A 29 -5.88 1.39 -7.21
N LYS A 30 -4.86 2.11 -6.74
CA LYS A 30 -4.52 3.42 -7.28
C LYS A 30 -3.48 3.21 -8.37
N THR A 31 -3.91 3.18 -9.63
CA THR A 31 -3.00 3.14 -10.76
C THR A 31 -2.19 4.44 -10.78
N PRO A 32 -0.86 4.39 -10.88
CA PRO A 32 -0.11 5.60 -11.16
C PRO A 32 -0.46 6.05 -12.57
N LEU A 33 -0.90 7.31 -12.70
CA LEU A 33 -1.20 7.91 -13.99
C LEU A 33 0.07 7.96 -14.83
N LEU A 34 0.10 7.09 -15.86
CA LEU A 34 0.83 7.14 -17.13
C LEU A 34 2.16 7.92 -17.14
N LEU A 35 3.28 7.17 -17.17
CA LEU A 35 4.54 7.66 -17.76
C LEU A 35 4.38 7.60 -19.29
N THR A 36 4.09 8.73 -19.92
CA THR A 36 4.29 8.89 -21.37
C THR A 36 5.67 9.52 -21.57
N SER A 37 6.50 8.90 -22.40
CA SER A 37 7.63 9.61 -23.01
C SER A 37 7.60 9.40 -24.52
N ASP A 38 7.46 10.54 -25.20
CA ASP A 38 7.94 10.89 -26.54
C ASP A 38 6.98 10.84 -27.76
N PRO A 39 7.10 11.82 -28.69
CA PRO A 39 6.23 12.02 -29.85
C PRO A 39 6.46 10.98 -30.97
N PRO A 40 5.53 10.88 -31.94
CA PRO A 40 5.40 9.71 -32.79
C PRO A 40 6.32 9.83 -34.01
N SER A 41 7.43 9.08 -34.07
CA SER A 41 8.10 8.88 -35.36
C SER A 41 8.85 7.55 -35.54
N PHE A 42 8.77 6.58 -34.62
CA PHE A 42 9.33 5.26 -34.88
C PHE A 42 8.44 4.16 -34.33
N GLN A 43 8.16 3.19 -35.20
CA GLN A 43 7.45 1.95 -34.92
C GLN A 43 8.24 1.15 -33.87
N GLY A 44 7.87 1.34 -32.62
CA GLY A 44 8.34 0.55 -31.49
C GLY A 44 7.24 0.61 -30.43
N ALA A 45 6.58 -0.51 -30.18
CA ALA A 45 5.54 -0.59 -29.17
C ALA A 45 6.12 -0.11 -27.82
N CYS A 46 5.67 1.06 -27.36
CA CYS A 46 5.92 1.51 -26.01
C CYS A 46 5.11 0.60 -25.08
N SER A 47 5.70 -0.50 -24.62
CA SER A 47 5.10 -1.32 -23.56
C SER A 47 5.22 -0.50 -22.27
N VAL A 48 4.14 0.24 -21.99
CA VAL A 48 3.95 0.89 -20.69
C VAL A 48 3.79 -0.23 -19.67
N LYS A 49 4.88 -0.54 -18.94
CA LYS A 49 4.87 -1.56 -17.88
C LYS A 49 4.08 -1.04 -16.68
N ALA A 50 2.77 -1.21 -16.72
CA ALA A 50 1.90 -0.80 -15.64
C ALA A 50 1.95 -1.83 -14.48
N SER A 51 2.07 -1.35 -13.25
CA SER A 51 2.09 -2.19 -12.04
C SER A 51 1.21 -1.61 -10.95
N PHE A 52 0.75 -2.46 -10.02
CA PHE A 52 -0.05 -2.03 -8.87
C PHE A 52 0.37 -2.79 -7.61
N VAL A 53 0.11 -2.18 -6.46
CA VAL A 53 0.42 -2.75 -5.14
C VAL A 53 -0.86 -3.21 -4.45
N THR A 54 -0.77 -4.35 -3.78
CA THR A 54 -1.83 -4.91 -2.94
C THR A 54 -1.32 -5.10 -1.51
N GLY A 55 -2.16 -4.76 -0.53
CA GLY A 55 -1.99 -5.18 0.86
C GLY A 55 -2.77 -6.46 1.16
N THR A 56 -2.18 -7.37 1.93
CA THR A 56 -2.83 -8.59 2.42
C THR A 56 -2.62 -8.76 3.92
N ALA A 57 -3.24 -9.78 4.51
CA ALA A 57 -2.81 -10.26 5.82
C ALA A 57 -1.35 -10.76 5.76
N CYS A 58 -0.57 -10.45 6.78
CA CYS A 58 0.78 -11.01 6.95
C CYS A 58 0.66 -12.40 7.59
N CYS A 59 0.73 -13.45 6.76
CA CYS A 59 0.77 -14.84 7.21
C CYS A 59 2.18 -15.40 7.01
N ASP A 60 2.78 -15.94 8.09
CA ASP A 60 4.02 -16.74 8.08
C ASP A 60 5.25 -16.15 7.35
N HIS A 61 5.87 -15.12 7.92
CA HIS A 61 7.10 -14.45 7.39
C HIS A 61 7.00 -13.93 5.95
N ILE A 62 5.83 -14.04 5.30
CA ILE A 62 5.59 -13.50 3.97
C ILE A 62 5.20 -12.03 4.11
N SER A 63 5.80 -11.19 3.27
CA SER A 63 5.43 -9.78 3.22
C SER A 63 3.94 -9.60 2.85
N PRO A 64 3.22 -8.75 3.58
CA PRO A 64 1.84 -8.39 3.29
C PRO A 64 1.70 -7.42 2.11
N LEU A 65 2.78 -6.81 1.62
CA LEU A 65 2.75 -5.90 0.47
C LEU A 65 3.32 -6.58 -0.77
N ARG A 66 2.55 -6.59 -1.85
CA ARG A 66 2.91 -7.25 -3.12
C ARG A 66 2.73 -6.32 -4.30
N ILE A 67 3.68 -6.36 -5.23
CA ILE A 67 3.67 -5.62 -6.50
C ILE A 67 3.35 -6.60 -7.62
N TRP A 68 2.36 -6.25 -8.44
CA TRP A 68 1.89 -7.06 -9.55
C TRP A 68 2.07 -6.31 -10.86
N SER A 69 2.42 -7.05 -11.92
CA SER A 69 2.40 -6.54 -13.29
C SER A 69 0.98 -6.63 -13.82
N LEU A 70 0.46 -5.52 -14.36
CA LEU A 70 -0.84 -5.53 -15.04
C LEU A 70 -0.77 -6.26 -16.39
N GLU A 71 0.40 -6.28 -17.03
CA GLU A 71 0.58 -6.89 -18.35
C GLU A 71 0.58 -8.43 -18.26
N SER A 72 1.27 -8.99 -17.27
CA SER A 72 1.38 -10.45 -17.10
C SER A 72 0.46 -11.02 -16.03
N GLY A 73 -0.13 -10.19 -15.17
CA GLY A 73 -0.87 -10.64 -13.99
C GLY A 73 0.01 -11.34 -12.94
N GLN A 74 1.33 -11.29 -13.09
CA GLN A 74 2.26 -12.01 -12.21
C GLN A 74 2.79 -11.11 -11.09
N LEU A 75 3.13 -11.76 -9.97
CA LEU A 75 3.83 -11.15 -8.85
C LEU A 75 5.24 -10.74 -9.33
N VAL A 76 5.52 -9.43 -9.28
CA VAL A 76 6.82 -8.88 -9.65
C VAL A 76 7.76 -8.90 -8.45
N SER A 77 7.29 -8.43 -7.29
CA SER A 77 8.09 -8.35 -6.07
C SER A 77 7.20 -8.21 -4.84
N CYS A 78 7.75 -8.58 -3.68
CA CYS A 78 7.22 -8.21 -2.38
C CYS A 78 7.88 -6.92 -1.89
N LEU A 79 7.18 -6.13 -1.08
CA LEU A 79 7.71 -4.92 -0.43
C LEU A 79 7.94 -5.16 1.05
N GLY A 80 9.17 -4.96 1.53
CA GLY A 80 9.56 -5.21 2.92
C GLY A 80 9.81 -6.70 3.21
N THR A 81 10.67 -6.97 4.19
CA THR A 81 11.00 -8.34 4.62
C THR A 81 10.75 -8.60 6.10
N ASP A 82 10.63 -7.56 6.92
CA ASP A 82 10.67 -7.65 8.39
C ASP A 82 9.41 -7.08 9.06
N PHE A 83 8.23 -7.54 8.61
CA PHE A 83 6.97 -7.16 9.25
C PHE A 83 6.72 -7.95 10.53
N ARG A 84 6.09 -7.30 11.52
CA ARG A 84 5.65 -7.98 12.76
C ARG A 84 4.65 -9.08 12.42
N ARG A 85 4.60 -10.13 13.23
CA ARG A 85 3.58 -11.19 13.06
C ARG A 85 2.18 -10.57 13.17
N GLY A 86 1.32 -10.82 12.19
CA GLY A 86 -0.01 -10.22 12.14
C GLY A 86 -0.06 -8.80 11.59
N ALA A 87 1.02 -8.30 10.97
CA ALA A 87 1.08 -7.02 10.26
C ALA A 87 0.26 -7.01 8.96
N GLY A 88 -1.05 -7.24 9.05
CA GLY A 88 -1.92 -7.06 7.89
C GLY A 88 -1.91 -5.59 7.47
N VAL A 89 -1.67 -5.34 6.19
CA VAL A 89 -1.82 -4.00 5.60
C VAL A 89 -3.31 -3.73 5.45
N LEU A 90 -3.75 -2.52 5.74
CA LEU A 90 -5.16 -2.12 5.65
C LEU A 90 -5.40 -1.08 4.57
N ASP A 91 -4.41 -0.22 4.30
CA ASP A 91 -4.49 0.76 3.22
C ASP A 91 -3.13 1.02 2.57
N VAL A 92 -3.18 1.40 1.29
CA VAL A 92 -2.02 1.77 0.47
C VAL A 92 -2.39 2.97 -0.38
N SER A 93 -1.53 3.99 -0.41
CA SER A 93 -1.72 5.16 -1.27
C SER A 93 -0.45 5.52 -2.01
N TYR A 94 -0.51 5.52 -3.34
CA TYR A 94 0.54 6.13 -4.16
C TYR A 94 0.55 7.65 -3.99
N GLU A 95 1.75 8.22 -3.94
CA GLU A 95 1.99 9.65 -4.07
C GLU A 95 2.50 9.99 -5.47
N THR A 96 3.33 9.11 -6.03
CA THR A 96 3.86 9.19 -7.39
C THR A 96 3.91 7.78 -7.98
N PRO A 97 4.24 7.59 -9.27
CA PRO A 97 4.44 6.26 -9.84
C PRO A 97 5.45 5.36 -9.14
N PHE A 98 6.36 5.97 -8.38
CA PHE A 98 7.46 5.26 -7.73
C PHE A 98 7.42 5.35 -6.21
N THR A 99 6.50 6.14 -5.63
CA THR A 99 6.45 6.36 -4.20
C THR A 99 5.06 6.12 -3.66
N LEU A 100 4.98 5.41 -2.54
CA LEU A 100 3.71 5.06 -1.91
C LEU A 100 3.83 5.00 -0.39
N LEU A 101 2.67 5.11 0.24
CA LEU A 101 2.47 4.96 1.67
C LEU A 101 1.67 3.68 1.94
N SER A 102 1.95 3.02 3.06
CA SER A 102 1.18 1.88 3.55
C SER A 102 0.92 1.98 5.05
N CYS A 103 -0.22 1.51 5.53
CA CYS A 103 -0.51 1.40 6.96
C CYS A 103 -1.33 0.13 7.25
N GLY A 104 -1.37 -0.29 8.53
CA GLY A 104 -2.07 -1.51 8.89
C GLY A 104 -2.11 -1.82 10.39
N TYR A 105 -2.25 -3.11 10.69
CA TYR A 105 -2.34 -3.65 12.06
C TYR A 105 -1.04 -3.56 12.85
N ASP A 106 0.09 -3.38 12.19
CA ASP A 106 1.37 -3.28 12.87
C ASP A 106 1.71 -1.87 13.34
N THR A 107 0.74 -0.95 13.28
CA THR A 107 0.77 0.37 13.94
C THR A 107 1.80 1.34 13.33
N PHE A 108 2.38 1.01 12.18
CA PHE A 108 3.28 1.88 11.42
C PHE A 108 2.63 2.42 10.14
N ILE A 109 2.91 3.69 9.85
CA ILE A 109 2.85 4.24 8.51
C ILE A 109 4.23 4.08 7.89
N ARG A 110 4.31 3.53 6.67
CA ARG A 110 5.58 3.36 5.96
C ARG A 110 5.56 4.08 4.64
N TYR A 111 6.67 4.75 4.33
CA TYR A 111 6.95 5.34 3.04
C TYR A 111 7.94 4.49 2.25
N TRP A 112 7.59 4.23 1.01
CA TRP A 112 8.35 3.39 0.09
C TRP A 112 8.74 4.19 -1.15
N ASP A 113 10.01 4.12 -1.53
CA ASP A 113 10.47 4.50 -2.87
C ASP A 113 10.88 3.22 -3.62
N LEU A 114 10.06 2.85 -4.61
CA LEU A 114 10.22 1.66 -5.44
C LEU A 114 11.51 1.68 -6.27
N ARG A 115 12.14 2.85 -6.47
CA ARG A 115 13.42 2.97 -7.18
C ARG A 115 14.61 2.70 -6.28
N SER A 116 14.47 2.92 -4.97
CA SER A 116 15.56 2.77 -4.01
C SER A 116 15.70 1.31 -3.58
N SER A 117 14.66 0.75 -2.97
CA SER A 117 14.67 -0.63 -2.50
C SER A 117 13.25 -1.13 -2.30
N THR A 118 13.00 -2.36 -2.74
CA THR A 118 11.77 -3.07 -2.41
C THR A 118 11.87 -3.80 -1.07
N ARG A 119 13.05 -3.94 -0.46
CA ARG A 119 13.22 -4.76 0.76
C ARG A 119 13.04 -4.00 2.07
N LYS A 120 13.19 -2.68 2.05
CA LYS A 120 13.07 -1.84 3.24
C LYS A 120 12.34 -0.55 2.88
N CYS A 121 11.45 -0.12 3.77
CA CYS A 121 10.86 1.20 3.71
C CYS A 121 11.95 2.28 3.90
N VAL A 122 11.69 3.46 3.38
CA VAL A 122 12.61 4.60 3.47
C VAL A 122 12.40 5.33 4.80
N ILE A 123 11.14 5.51 5.20
CA ILE A 123 10.75 6.19 6.44
C ILE A 123 9.57 5.45 7.07
N GLU A 124 9.54 5.41 8.41
CA GLU A 124 8.44 4.89 9.21
C GLU A 124 7.97 5.93 10.22
N TRP A 125 6.65 5.99 10.45
CA TRP A 125 6.04 6.75 11.54
C TRP A 125 5.22 5.79 12.40
N GLU A 126 5.52 5.77 13.70
CA GLU A 126 4.87 4.90 14.68
C GLU A 126 3.64 5.58 15.27
N GLU A 127 2.51 4.86 15.32
CA GLU A 127 1.31 5.30 16.01
C GLU A 127 1.56 5.35 17.53
N PRO A 128 1.43 6.53 18.18
CA PRO A 128 1.82 6.70 19.59
C PRO A 128 1.08 5.81 20.59
N HIS A 129 -0.09 5.28 20.24
CA HIS A 129 -0.93 4.47 21.12
C HIS A 129 -0.97 2.99 20.70
N ASP A 130 0.00 2.55 19.89
CA ASP A 130 0.11 1.18 19.40
C ASP A 130 -1.23 0.62 18.87
N SER A 131 -1.94 1.45 18.11
CA SER A 131 -3.25 1.14 17.58
C SER A 131 -3.24 1.00 16.06
N ALA A 132 -4.09 0.10 15.55
CA ALA A 132 -4.17 -0.19 14.12
C ALA A 132 -4.58 1.06 13.33
N LEU A 133 -4.03 1.17 12.11
CA LEU A 133 -4.36 2.24 11.18
C LEU A 133 -5.20 1.67 10.04
N TYR A 134 -6.42 2.18 9.87
CA TYR A 134 -7.38 1.64 8.90
C TYR A 134 -7.27 2.30 7.52
N CYS A 135 -6.89 3.58 7.50
CA CYS A 135 -6.82 4.35 6.27
C CYS A 135 -5.71 5.39 6.35
N LEU A 136 -5.20 5.76 5.18
CA LEU A 136 -4.17 6.76 5.02
C LEU A 136 -4.43 7.62 3.79
N GLN A 137 -4.05 8.89 3.87
CA GLN A 137 -4.04 9.79 2.73
C GLN A 137 -2.92 10.80 2.86
N SER A 138 -2.31 11.20 1.75
CA SER A 138 -1.35 12.31 1.74
C SER A 138 -1.82 13.42 0.80
N ASP A 139 -1.38 14.63 1.09
CA ASP A 139 -1.43 15.78 0.18
C ASP A 139 -0.42 15.67 -0.98
N GLY A 140 0.43 14.64 -1.00
CA GLY A 140 1.50 14.46 -1.99
C GLY A 140 2.72 15.35 -1.73
N ASN A 141 2.69 16.18 -0.69
CA ASN A 141 3.77 17.08 -0.31
C ASN A 141 4.33 16.67 1.05
N GLN A 142 3.96 17.35 2.14
CA GLN A 142 4.56 17.14 3.46
C GLN A 142 3.59 16.49 4.45
N MET A 143 2.30 16.47 4.18
CA MET A 143 1.31 16.07 5.17
C MET A 143 0.74 14.69 4.87
N ILE A 144 0.54 13.91 5.93
CA ILE A 144 -0.17 12.63 5.90
C ILE A 144 -1.28 12.70 6.92
N ALA A 145 -2.47 12.22 6.56
CA ALA A 145 -3.59 11.96 7.45
C ALA A 145 -3.79 10.46 7.59
N SER A 146 -4.02 9.97 8.80
CA SER A 146 -4.32 8.56 9.07
C SER A 146 -5.50 8.39 10.01
N GLY A 147 -6.31 7.38 9.76
CA GLY A 147 -7.38 6.97 10.67
C GLY A 147 -6.94 5.85 11.60
N SER A 148 -7.06 6.07 12.91
CA SER A 148 -6.64 5.10 13.92
C SER A 148 -7.83 4.42 14.58
N SER A 149 -7.66 3.15 14.96
CA SER A 149 -8.60 2.42 15.81
C SER A 149 -8.66 3.00 17.23
N TYR A 150 -7.69 3.82 17.63
CA TYR A 150 -7.66 4.48 18.92
C TYR A 150 -8.73 5.56 19.02
N TYR A 151 -9.87 5.24 19.64
CA TYR A 151 -11.01 6.15 19.81
C TYR A 151 -11.49 6.82 18.51
N GLY A 152 -11.24 6.20 17.35
CA GLY A 152 -11.65 6.71 16.05
C GLY A 152 -11.02 8.05 15.65
N VAL A 153 -9.86 8.42 16.20
CA VAL A 153 -9.23 9.72 15.92
C VAL A 153 -8.54 9.73 14.56
N VAL A 154 -8.54 10.91 13.94
CA VAL A 154 -7.67 11.22 12.80
C VAL A 154 -6.38 11.84 13.32
N ARG A 155 -5.25 11.40 12.76
CA ARG A 155 -3.92 11.95 13.08
C ARG A 155 -3.29 12.58 11.86
N LEU A 156 -2.60 13.69 12.09
CA LEU A 156 -1.80 14.39 11.09
C LEU A 156 -0.33 14.22 11.38
N TRP A 157 0.42 13.96 10.30
CA TRP A 157 1.85 13.71 10.32
C TRP A 157 2.52 14.63 9.32
N ASP A 158 3.69 15.17 9.68
CA ASP A 158 4.59 15.84 8.74
C ASP A 158 5.74 14.91 8.41
N LYS A 159 5.99 14.71 7.12
CA LYS A 159 7.05 13.82 6.60
C LYS A 159 8.45 14.26 7.01
N ARG A 160 8.64 15.54 7.36
CA ARG A 160 9.90 16.10 7.85
C ARG A 160 10.14 15.78 9.32
N ALA A 161 9.08 15.45 10.04
CA ALA A 161 9.13 15.09 11.44
C ALA A 161 8.99 13.57 11.61
N THR A 162 9.63 13.03 12.64
CA THR A 162 9.53 11.61 12.99
C THR A 162 8.35 11.33 13.92
N ARG A 163 7.64 12.37 14.40
CA ARG A 163 6.55 12.25 15.38
C ARG A 163 5.26 12.85 14.83
N CYS A 164 4.14 12.32 15.31
CA CYS A 164 2.79 12.83 15.05
C CYS A 164 2.70 14.32 15.45
N LEU A 165 2.14 15.14 14.57
CA LEU A 165 1.99 16.57 14.83
C LEU A 165 0.72 16.90 15.61
N GLN A 166 -0.40 16.29 15.25
CA GLN A 166 -1.70 16.68 15.76
C GLN A 166 -2.69 15.52 15.77
N VAL A 167 -3.51 15.48 16.82
CA VAL A 167 -4.63 14.55 16.97
C VAL A 167 -5.92 15.37 16.87
N THR A 168 -6.78 15.06 15.90
CA THR A 168 -8.12 15.62 15.77
C THR A 168 -9.14 14.62 16.30
N LYS A 169 -9.84 15.00 17.37
CA LYS A 169 -10.80 14.13 18.07
C LYS A 169 -12.23 14.21 17.51
N ASP A 170 -12.52 15.21 16.66
CA ASP A 170 -13.88 15.47 16.15
C ASP A 170 -14.17 14.87 14.77
N ALA A 171 -13.22 14.12 14.20
CA ALA A 171 -13.39 13.47 12.89
C ALA A 171 -13.73 11.99 13.08
N MET A 172 -15.02 11.66 13.21
CA MET A 172 -15.45 10.26 13.05
C MET A 172 -15.26 9.84 11.59
N ILE A 173 -14.50 8.77 11.39
CA ILE A 173 -14.37 8.09 10.10
C ILE A 173 -15.62 7.22 9.97
N VAL A 174 -16.56 7.66 9.14
CA VAL A 174 -17.81 6.93 8.78
C VAL A 174 -17.55 6.04 7.57
#